data_AF-A0A1C3VT22-F1
#
_entry.id   AF-A0A1C3VT22-F1
#
_cell.length_a   1.000
_cell.length_b   1.000
_cell.length_c   1.000
_cell.angle_alpha   90.00
_cell.angle_beta   90.00
_cell.angle_gamma   90.00
#
_symmetry.space_group_name_H-M   'P 1'
#
loop_
_entity.id
_entity.type
_entity.pdbx_description
1 polymer ?
#
loop_
_entity_poly.entity_id
_entity_poly.type
_entity_poly.pdbx_seq_one_letter_code
_entity_poly.pdbx_strand_id
1 'polypeptide(L)'
;MVQRQIYITGAIGSQGAGEAFSSDYDLPNDTAYAESCASIGLMMFARRMLEMELDGRYADVMERALYNTVLGSIAFDGRHYFYVNPLEVHPKTLRSNGIYNHVSPVRRRWFGCACCPPNIARLFTSIGHYIYTPSTDTLYVNLYVGNRVAISVDGHALRLLISGSYPWRDEVEIAVESAPQIAHTLALRLPEWCSAPQASVNGEPVNCEPRKGYLHIRRTWRQGDRVKLSLPMQVRRVYGHPQLRNLAGKVAIQRGPLIYCLEEADNGTELHNVWLNADSRFSLIEGTDLFSGKILLQAGGARLQHTHSEEAALYQYDRVPGQLEPQRLTFIPWFSWANRGEGEMRIWISER
;
A
#
# COMPACT_ATOMS: atom_id res chain seq x y z
N MET A 1 -5.52 -17.47 4.35
CA MET A 1 -4.49 -16.62 3.70
C MET A 1 -4.49 -15.19 4.25
N VAL A 2 -5.46 -14.33 3.91
CA VAL A 2 -5.40 -12.87 4.21
C VAL A 2 -5.42 -12.48 5.71
N GLN A 3 -5.78 -13.40 6.60
CA GLN A 3 -5.75 -13.16 8.06
C GLN A 3 -4.46 -13.61 8.75
N ARG A 4 -3.60 -14.39 8.06
CA ARG A 4 -2.48 -15.09 8.71
C ARG A 4 -1.16 -15.07 7.93
N GLN A 5 -1.20 -14.92 6.61
CA GLN A 5 -0.05 -15.11 5.73
C GLN A 5 -0.01 -14.06 4.60
N ILE A 6 -0.33 -12.81 4.91
CA ILE A 6 -0.19 -11.67 4.01
C ILE A 6 0.60 -10.57 4.70
N TYR A 7 1.59 -10.01 4.01
CA TYR A 7 2.33 -8.86 4.51
C TYR A 7 1.47 -7.59 4.46
N ILE A 8 1.82 -6.58 5.27
CA ILE A 8 1.09 -5.30 5.30
C ILE A 8 1.08 -4.58 3.94
N THR A 9 2.04 -4.87 3.07
CA THR A 9 2.14 -4.38 1.68
C THR A 9 1.25 -5.14 0.69
N GLY A 10 0.48 -6.13 1.14
CA GLY A 10 -0.30 -7.01 0.26
C GLY A 10 0.56 -8.04 -0.47
N ALA A 11 1.81 -8.22 -0.07
CA ALA A 11 2.65 -9.30 -0.57
C ALA A 11 2.33 -10.63 0.10
N ILE A 12 2.61 -11.72 -0.61
CA ILE A 12 2.49 -13.10 -0.14
C ILE A 12 3.75 -13.89 -0.51
N GLY A 13 4.00 -14.99 0.20
CA GLY A 13 5.24 -15.78 0.07
C GLY A 13 6.30 -15.30 1.05
N SER A 14 6.53 -16.06 2.11
CA SER A 14 7.43 -15.70 3.21
C SER A 14 8.80 -16.37 3.11
N GLN A 15 8.96 -17.33 2.19
CA GLN A 15 10.18 -18.13 2.07
C GLN A 15 10.76 -18.04 0.66
N GLY A 16 12.08 -17.78 0.58
CA GLY A 16 12.81 -17.87 -0.68
C GLY A 16 12.93 -19.30 -1.21
N ALA A 17 13.03 -20.27 -0.30
CA ALA A 17 12.98 -21.68 -0.69
C ALA A 17 11.60 -22.03 -1.24
N GLY A 18 11.55 -22.44 -2.52
CA GLY A 18 10.30 -22.81 -3.19
C GLY A 18 9.35 -21.65 -3.46
N GLU A 19 9.75 -20.40 -3.21
CA GLU A 19 8.94 -19.20 -3.47
C GLU A 19 7.56 -19.27 -2.77
N ALA A 20 7.56 -19.79 -1.55
CA ALA A 20 6.38 -20.41 -0.97
C ALA A 20 5.79 -19.66 0.23
N PHE A 21 4.54 -20.01 0.53
CA PHE A 21 3.99 -19.86 1.88
C PHE A 21 4.74 -20.73 2.88
N SER A 22 4.63 -20.37 4.15
CA SER A 22 5.21 -21.13 5.26
C SER A 22 4.11 -21.60 6.22
N SER A 23 4.12 -21.08 7.44
CA SER A 23 3.13 -21.34 8.48
C SER A 23 2.38 -20.07 8.84
N ASP A 24 1.24 -20.23 9.51
CA ASP A 24 0.44 -19.11 9.98
C ASP A 24 1.27 -18.16 10.85
N TYR A 25 1.19 -16.86 10.55
CA TYR A 25 1.91 -15.78 11.24
C TYR A 25 3.46 -15.81 11.12
N ASP A 26 4.02 -16.63 10.23
CA ASP A 26 5.44 -16.56 9.89
C ASP A 26 5.67 -15.60 8.70
N LEU A 27 5.83 -14.32 9.04
CA LEU A 27 6.05 -13.22 8.10
C LEU A 27 7.33 -12.45 8.48
N PRO A 28 8.53 -12.98 8.20
CA PRO A 28 9.78 -12.25 8.43
C PRO A 28 9.91 -11.10 7.42
N ASN A 29 10.46 -9.97 7.86
CA ASN A 29 10.51 -8.75 7.04
C ASN A 29 11.73 -8.70 6.10
N ASP A 30 12.87 -9.19 6.59
CA ASP A 30 14.19 -9.14 5.95
C ASP A 30 14.43 -10.32 5.00
N THR A 31 13.85 -11.48 5.31
CA THR A 31 13.93 -12.71 4.50
C THR A 31 12.67 -12.98 3.66
N ALA A 32 11.71 -12.05 3.65
CA ALA A 32 10.48 -12.15 2.85
C ALA A 32 10.80 -12.47 1.38
N TYR A 33 10.00 -13.35 0.76
CA TYR A 33 10.05 -13.53 -0.69
C TYR A 33 9.17 -12.50 -1.40
N ALA A 34 7.92 -12.37 -0.95
CA ALA A 34 7.02 -11.27 -1.30
C ALA A 34 7.03 -10.97 -2.81
N GLU A 35 6.84 -12.01 -3.62
CA GLU A 35 7.09 -11.92 -5.05
C GLU A 35 6.13 -10.95 -5.75
N SER A 36 6.65 -10.15 -6.68
CA SER A 36 5.87 -9.28 -7.55
C SER A 36 4.76 -10.05 -8.28
N CYS A 37 5.04 -11.23 -8.83
CA CYS A 37 4.01 -12.03 -9.52
C CYS A 37 2.95 -12.57 -8.57
N ALA A 38 3.32 -12.91 -7.33
CA ALA A 38 2.39 -13.43 -6.35
C ALA A 38 1.37 -12.34 -5.92
N SER A 39 1.81 -11.08 -5.77
CA SER A 39 0.89 -9.95 -5.55
C SER A 39 -0.02 -9.67 -6.75
N ILE A 40 0.47 -9.85 -7.98
CA ILE A 40 -0.38 -9.77 -9.18
C ILE A 40 -1.40 -10.92 -9.19
N GLY A 41 -0.97 -12.14 -8.86
CA GLY A 41 -1.86 -13.29 -8.70
C GLY A 41 -2.93 -13.07 -7.62
N LEU A 42 -2.56 -12.43 -6.51
CA LEU A 42 -3.49 -12.03 -5.46
C LEU A 42 -4.54 -11.05 -5.95
N MET A 43 -4.16 -10.06 -6.76
CA MET A 43 -5.12 -9.14 -7.39
C MET A 43 -6.07 -9.85 -8.34
N MET A 44 -5.56 -10.78 -9.16
CA MET A 44 -6.38 -11.59 -10.05
C MET A 44 -7.37 -12.47 -9.26
N PHE A 45 -6.93 -13.05 -8.15
CA PHE A 45 -7.78 -13.83 -7.27
C PHE A 45 -8.84 -12.97 -6.59
N ALA A 46 -8.46 -11.82 -6.00
CA ALA A 46 -9.39 -10.88 -5.39
C ALA A 46 -10.46 -10.39 -6.38
N ARG A 47 -10.08 -10.18 -7.64
CA ARG A 47 -11.03 -9.85 -8.71
C ARG A 47 -12.08 -10.95 -8.90
N ARG A 48 -11.69 -12.22 -8.95
CA ARG A 48 -12.63 -13.34 -9.07
C ARG A 48 -13.50 -13.48 -7.83
N MET A 49 -12.97 -13.22 -6.64
CA MET A 49 -13.75 -13.22 -5.41
C MET A 49 -14.86 -12.15 -5.45
N LEU A 50 -14.57 -10.95 -5.95
CA LEU A 50 -15.58 -9.89 -6.14
C LEU A 50 -16.67 -10.27 -7.14
N GLU A 51 -16.35 -11.07 -8.16
CA GLU A 51 -17.34 -11.57 -9.13
C GLU A 51 -18.24 -12.66 -8.55
N MET A 52 -17.76 -13.41 -7.54
CA MET A 52 -18.52 -14.43 -6.84
C MET A 52 -19.37 -13.83 -5.70
N GLU A 53 -18.78 -12.93 -4.93
CA GLU A 53 -19.39 -12.28 -3.79
C GLU A 53 -18.87 -10.85 -3.64
N LEU A 54 -19.78 -9.89 -3.72
CA LEU A 54 -19.45 -8.47 -3.62
C LEU A 54 -19.27 -8.07 -2.15
N ASP A 55 -18.08 -8.36 -1.63
CA ASP A 55 -17.59 -7.96 -0.32
C ASP A 55 -16.33 -7.09 -0.45
N GLY A 56 -16.38 -5.90 0.16
CA GLY A 56 -15.36 -4.86 0.06
C GLY A 56 -13.98 -5.33 0.51
N ARG A 57 -13.91 -6.34 1.41
CA ARG A 57 -12.63 -6.89 1.89
C ARG A 57 -11.73 -7.40 0.76
N TYR A 58 -12.33 -7.93 -0.32
CA TYR A 58 -11.57 -8.43 -1.46
C TYR A 58 -10.95 -7.27 -2.24
N ALA A 59 -11.72 -6.18 -2.41
CA ALA A 59 -11.22 -4.96 -3.02
C ALA A 59 -10.20 -4.23 -2.13
N ASP A 60 -10.29 -4.33 -0.81
CA ASP A 60 -9.27 -3.80 0.11
C ASP A 60 -7.93 -4.55 -0.03
N VAL A 61 -7.97 -5.88 -0.17
CA VAL A 61 -6.76 -6.69 -0.45
C VAL A 61 -6.18 -6.34 -1.82
N MET A 62 -7.03 -6.18 -2.83
CA MET A 62 -6.63 -5.76 -4.18
C MET A 62 -5.97 -4.38 -4.18
N GLU A 63 -6.57 -3.40 -3.50
CA GLU A 63 -6.04 -2.04 -3.32
C GLU A 63 -4.68 -2.06 -2.61
N ARG A 64 -4.58 -2.83 -1.51
CA ARG A 64 -3.34 -2.97 -0.74
C ARG A 64 -2.21 -3.53 -1.60
N ALA A 65 -2.46 -4.60 -2.35
CA ALA A 65 -1.45 -5.18 -3.24
C ALA A 65 -1.06 -4.23 -4.37
N LEU A 66 -2.04 -3.54 -4.99
CA LEU A 66 -1.82 -2.59 -6.08
C LEU A 66 -0.93 -1.42 -5.64
N TYR A 67 -1.37 -0.65 -4.64
CA TYR A 67 -0.72 0.61 -4.27
C TYR A 67 0.57 0.43 -3.46
N ASN A 68 0.87 -0.80 -3.04
CA ASN A 68 2.11 -1.13 -2.36
C ASN A 68 2.93 -2.06 -3.23
N THR A 69 2.80 -3.39 -3.12
CA THR A 69 3.74 -4.36 -3.73
C THR A 69 3.84 -4.24 -5.25
N VAL A 70 2.72 -4.08 -5.96
CA VAL A 70 2.74 -3.95 -7.42
C VAL A 70 3.42 -2.66 -7.85
N LEU A 71 3.03 -1.50 -7.32
CA LEU A 71 3.73 -0.25 -7.63
C LEU A 71 5.20 -0.28 -7.20
N GLY A 72 5.50 -0.91 -6.07
CA GLY A 72 6.86 -1.04 -5.52
C GLY A 72 7.76 -1.94 -6.35
N SER A 73 7.18 -2.84 -7.14
CA SER A 73 7.92 -3.78 -7.97
C SER A 73 8.57 -3.17 -9.21
N ILE A 74 8.25 -1.91 -9.56
CA ILE A 74 8.80 -1.21 -10.73
C ILE A 74 9.40 0.14 -10.32
N ALA A 75 10.55 0.50 -10.89
CA ALA A 75 11.17 1.81 -10.70
C ALA A 75 10.36 2.90 -11.41
N PHE A 76 10.53 4.15 -10.99
CA PHE A 76 9.87 5.28 -11.63
C PHE A 76 10.30 5.51 -13.09
N ASP A 77 11.45 4.97 -13.48
CA ASP A 77 11.91 5.00 -14.87
C ASP A 77 11.20 3.95 -15.76
N GLY A 78 10.42 3.05 -15.18
CA GLY A 78 9.72 1.96 -15.88
C GLY A 78 10.64 0.89 -16.47
N ARG A 79 11.93 0.87 -16.10
CA ARG A 79 12.97 0.04 -16.74
C ARG A 79 13.64 -0.95 -15.78
N HIS A 80 13.48 -0.76 -14.48
CA HIS A 80 14.03 -1.63 -13.45
C HIS A 80 12.93 -2.20 -12.57
N TYR A 81 13.10 -3.46 -12.17
CA TYR A 81 12.07 -4.25 -11.49
C TYR A 81 12.63 -4.96 -10.26
N PHE A 82 11.75 -5.25 -9.30
CA PHE A 82 11.99 -6.24 -8.27
C PHE A 82 11.30 -7.56 -8.62
N TYR A 83 11.97 -8.67 -8.33
CA TYR A 83 11.35 -9.98 -8.25
C TYR A 83 10.78 -10.18 -6.84
N VAL A 84 11.65 -10.00 -5.85
CA VAL A 84 11.40 -10.08 -4.40
C VAL A 84 11.21 -8.68 -3.83
N ASN A 85 10.18 -8.49 -2.99
CA ASN A 85 9.85 -7.17 -2.40
C ASN A 85 9.95 -7.21 -0.87
N PRO A 86 11.16 -7.04 -0.29
CA PRO A 86 11.38 -7.12 1.16
C PRO A 86 10.70 -5.97 1.91
N LEU A 87 10.48 -6.16 3.21
CA LEU A 87 9.97 -5.12 4.13
C LEU A 87 11.07 -4.52 5.03
N GLU A 88 12.26 -5.13 5.01
CA GLU A 88 13.46 -4.68 5.70
C GLU A 88 14.69 -5.05 4.84
N VAL A 89 15.62 -4.11 4.67
CA VAL A 89 16.81 -4.25 3.83
C VAL A 89 18.01 -3.67 4.55
N HIS A 90 19.07 -4.46 4.68
CA HIS A 90 20.37 -4.03 5.16
C HIS A 90 21.47 -4.48 4.17
N PRO A 91 21.87 -3.62 3.20
CA PRO A 91 22.68 -4.02 2.06
C PRO A 91 24.00 -4.70 2.41
N LYS A 92 24.65 -4.27 3.50
CA LYS A 92 25.91 -4.86 3.99
C LYS A 92 25.75 -6.35 4.32
N THR A 93 24.65 -6.74 4.98
CA THR A 93 24.39 -8.16 5.33
C THR A 93 24.03 -8.97 4.10
N LEU A 94 23.24 -8.41 3.16
CA LEU A 94 22.80 -9.12 1.95
C LEU A 94 23.98 -9.69 1.14
N ARG A 95 25.10 -8.97 1.09
CA ARG A 95 26.29 -9.35 0.33
C ARG A 95 27.08 -10.52 0.94
N SER A 96 26.90 -10.77 2.24
CA SER A 96 27.78 -11.66 3.01
C SER A 96 27.06 -12.85 3.64
N ASN A 97 25.73 -12.90 3.59
CA ASN A 97 24.92 -13.95 4.21
C ASN A 97 23.96 -14.59 3.21
N GLY A 98 24.18 -15.90 2.96
CA GLY A 98 23.47 -16.67 1.94
C GLY A 98 21.97 -16.82 2.15
N ILE A 99 21.45 -16.60 3.37
CA ILE A 99 20.00 -16.64 3.62
C ILE A 99 19.24 -15.54 2.89
N TYR A 100 19.95 -14.50 2.43
CA TYR A 100 19.38 -13.34 1.73
C TYR A 100 19.68 -13.33 0.23
N ASN A 101 20.21 -14.42 -0.35
CA ASN A 101 20.60 -14.46 -1.76
C ASN A 101 19.48 -14.09 -2.75
N HIS A 102 18.21 -14.25 -2.34
CA HIS A 102 17.03 -13.86 -3.12
C HIS A 102 16.67 -12.37 -3.03
N VAL A 103 17.19 -11.66 -2.03
CA VAL A 103 16.87 -10.24 -1.78
C VAL A 103 17.88 -9.35 -2.49
N SER A 104 17.38 -8.40 -3.28
CA SER A 104 18.20 -7.38 -3.95
C SER A 104 17.93 -6.02 -3.30
N PRO A 105 18.95 -5.21 -2.95
CA PRO A 105 18.72 -3.89 -2.35
C PRO A 105 18.32 -2.83 -3.38
N VAL A 106 18.51 -3.14 -4.67
CA VAL A 106 18.13 -2.28 -5.80
C VAL A 106 17.37 -3.07 -6.86
N ARG A 107 16.49 -2.38 -7.60
CA ARG A 107 15.78 -2.94 -8.75
C ARG A 107 16.75 -3.26 -9.88
N ARG A 108 16.45 -4.29 -10.66
CA ARG A 108 17.29 -4.79 -11.77
C ARG A 108 16.55 -4.67 -13.08
N ARG A 109 17.29 -4.50 -14.18
CA ARG A 109 16.70 -4.39 -15.51
C ARG A 109 15.97 -5.66 -15.94
N TRP A 110 16.53 -6.83 -15.61
CA TRP A 110 16.00 -8.14 -16.04
C TRP A 110 16.48 -9.26 -15.12
N PHE A 111 15.87 -10.45 -15.26
CA PHE A 111 16.18 -11.65 -14.49
C PHE A 111 16.32 -12.86 -15.42
N GLY A 112 17.03 -13.91 -14.99
CA GLY A 112 17.06 -15.17 -15.74
C GLY A 112 15.66 -15.79 -15.87
N CYS A 113 14.88 -15.78 -14.79
CA CYS A 113 13.44 -16.02 -14.82
C CYS A 113 12.69 -14.69 -14.91
N ALA A 114 12.26 -14.31 -16.11
CA ALA A 114 11.69 -12.99 -16.37
C ALA A 114 10.16 -12.96 -16.34
N CYS A 115 9.54 -13.62 -15.37
CA CYS A 115 8.09 -13.56 -15.18
C CYS A 115 7.63 -12.13 -14.78
N CYS A 116 8.36 -11.44 -13.90
CA CYS A 116 7.88 -10.18 -13.31
C CYS A 116 7.69 -9.04 -14.32
N PRO A 117 8.66 -8.66 -15.18
CA PRO A 117 8.50 -7.48 -16.05
C PRO A 117 7.27 -7.53 -16.98
N PRO A 118 7.02 -8.60 -17.77
CA PRO A 118 5.82 -8.68 -18.59
C PRO A 118 4.53 -8.85 -17.75
N ASN A 119 4.62 -9.47 -16.57
CA ASN A 119 3.47 -9.65 -15.68
C ASN A 119 3.00 -8.31 -15.08
N ILE A 120 3.94 -7.45 -14.69
CA ILE A 120 3.68 -6.08 -14.24
C ILE A 120 3.08 -5.25 -15.39
N ALA A 121 3.69 -5.33 -16.58
CA ALA A 121 3.21 -4.61 -17.76
C ALA A 121 1.75 -4.97 -18.11
N ARG A 122 1.40 -6.27 -18.17
CA ARG A 122 0.01 -6.68 -18.46
C ARG A 122 -0.98 -6.21 -17.40
N LEU A 123 -0.57 -6.12 -16.13
CA LEU A 123 -1.45 -5.66 -15.07
C LEU A 123 -1.76 -4.17 -15.23
N PHE A 124 -0.73 -3.33 -15.45
CA PHE A 124 -0.95 -1.90 -15.64
C PHE A 124 -1.77 -1.59 -16.88
N THR A 125 -1.54 -2.28 -17.99
CA THR A 125 -2.34 -2.09 -19.21
C THR A 125 -3.78 -2.58 -19.06
N SER A 126 -4.07 -3.47 -18.09
CA SER A 126 -5.40 -3.98 -17.81
C SER A 126 -6.04 -3.41 -16.53
N ILE A 127 -5.46 -2.36 -15.94
CA ILE A 127 -5.91 -1.84 -14.63
C ILE A 127 -7.39 -1.43 -14.63
N GLY A 128 -7.90 -0.95 -15.78
CA GLY A 128 -9.31 -0.60 -15.96
C GLY A 128 -10.28 -1.74 -15.65
N HIS A 129 -9.88 -3.00 -15.85
CA HIS A 129 -10.70 -4.17 -15.56
C HIS A 129 -10.87 -4.43 -14.06
N TYR A 130 -10.05 -3.81 -13.20
CA TYR A 130 -10.12 -3.98 -11.74
C TYR A 130 -10.93 -2.86 -11.07
N ILE A 131 -11.14 -1.73 -11.76
CA ILE A 131 -11.84 -0.56 -11.22
C ILE A 131 -13.31 -0.88 -10.92
N TYR A 132 -14.00 -1.62 -11.79
CA TYR A 132 -15.43 -1.84 -11.69
C TYR A 132 -15.85 -3.30 -11.76
N THR A 133 -16.85 -3.70 -10.98
CA THR A 133 -17.57 -4.95 -11.17
C THR A 133 -19.02 -4.64 -11.54
N PRO A 134 -19.43 -4.82 -12.82
CA PRO A 134 -20.82 -4.61 -13.21
C PRO A 134 -21.71 -5.78 -12.77
N SER A 135 -22.94 -5.47 -12.38
CA SER A 135 -24.04 -6.39 -12.15
C SER A 135 -25.28 -5.90 -12.93
N THR A 136 -26.36 -6.68 -12.95
CA THR A 136 -27.59 -6.36 -13.69
C THR A 136 -28.14 -4.97 -13.34
N ASP A 137 -28.17 -4.61 -12.05
CA ASP A 137 -28.80 -3.37 -11.58
C ASP A 137 -27.86 -2.47 -10.75
N THR A 138 -26.58 -2.84 -10.68
CA THR A 138 -25.59 -2.20 -9.82
C THR A 138 -24.22 -2.15 -10.47
N LEU A 139 -23.58 -0.98 -10.46
CA LEU A 139 -22.16 -0.81 -10.78
C LEU A 139 -21.36 -0.70 -9.49
N TYR A 140 -20.50 -1.67 -9.22
CA TYR A 140 -19.59 -1.62 -8.08
C TYR A 140 -18.31 -0.89 -8.48
N VAL A 141 -17.96 0.14 -7.73
CA VAL A 141 -16.71 0.91 -7.86
C VAL A 141 -15.73 0.38 -6.80
N ASN A 142 -14.77 -0.43 -7.25
CA ASN A 142 -13.81 -1.11 -6.38
C ASN A 142 -12.57 -0.26 -6.14
N LEU A 143 -12.05 0.43 -7.16
CA LEU A 143 -10.86 1.27 -7.06
C LEU A 143 -11.19 2.71 -7.41
N TYR A 144 -10.52 3.65 -6.74
CA TYR A 144 -10.67 5.08 -7.01
C TYR A 144 -9.51 5.57 -7.86
N VAL A 145 -9.72 5.53 -9.18
CA VAL A 145 -8.76 5.96 -10.20
C VAL A 145 -9.47 6.94 -11.12
N GLY A 146 -8.84 8.06 -11.46
CA GLY A 146 -9.42 9.02 -12.38
C GLY A 146 -9.61 8.41 -13.77
N ASN A 147 -10.85 8.28 -14.24
CA ASN A 147 -11.17 7.65 -15.51
C ASN A 147 -12.57 8.05 -16.02
N ARG A 148 -12.85 7.72 -17.29
CA ARG A 148 -14.22 7.67 -17.83
C ARG A 148 -14.61 6.22 -18.05
N VAL A 149 -15.87 5.90 -17.81
CA VAL A 149 -16.46 4.58 -18.09
C VAL A 149 -17.83 4.73 -18.71
N ALA A 150 -18.21 3.83 -19.61
CA ALA A 150 -19.57 3.71 -20.12
C ALA A 150 -20.04 2.27 -19.88
N ILE A 151 -21.17 2.12 -19.18
CA ILE A 151 -21.82 0.82 -18.98
C ILE A 151 -23.20 0.80 -19.65
N SER A 152 -23.63 -0.37 -20.13
CA SER A 152 -24.96 -0.53 -20.70
C SER A 152 -25.95 -0.87 -19.59
N VAL A 153 -27.03 -0.10 -19.49
CA VAL A 153 -28.16 -0.31 -18.57
C VAL A 153 -29.42 -0.22 -19.41
N ASP A 154 -30.17 -1.32 -19.52
CA ASP A 154 -31.39 -1.43 -20.34
C ASP A 154 -31.23 -0.89 -21.77
N GLY A 155 -30.08 -1.14 -22.41
CA GLY A 155 -29.77 -0.68 -23.76
C GLY A 155 -29.30 0.77 -23.87
N HIS A 156 -29.28 1.53 -22.78
CA HIS A 156 -28.75 2.89 -22.72
C HIS A 156 -27.35 2.93 -22.09
N ALA A 157 -26.51 3.89 -22.52
CA ALA A 157 -25.15 4.04 -22.00
C ALA A 157 -25.11 5.00 -20.80
N LEU A 158 -24.86 4.47 -19.60
CA LEU A 158 -24.50 5.25 -18.42
C LEU A 158 -22.98 5.50 -18.44
N ARG A 159 -22.60 6.70 -18.90
CA ARG A 159 -21.29 7.33 -18.84
C ARG A 159 -21.06 8.03 -17.50
N LEU A 160 -19.94 7.70 -16.86
CA LEU A 160 -19.47 8.29 -15.61
C LEU A 160 -18.04 8.81 -15.79
N LEU A 161 -17.74 9.95 -15.18
CA LEU A 161 -16.41 10.50 -14.99
C LEU A 161 -16.05 10.40 -13.51
N ILE A 162 -14.98 9.67 -13.19
CA ILE A 162 -14.37 9.68 -11.87
C ILE A 162 -13.18 10.64 -11.90
N SER A 163 -13.13 11.54 -10.93
CA SER A 163 -12.06 12.51 -10.76
C SER A 163 -11.64 12.63 -9.28
N GLY A 164 -10.45 13.19 -9.05
CA GLY A 164 -9.85 13.33 -7.73
C GLY A 164 -8.35 13.09 -7.78
N SER A 165 -7.71 13.16 -6.62
CA SER A 165 -6.26 12.94 -6.47
C SER A 165 -5.95 11.77 -5.54
N TYR A 166 -6.81 10.76 -5.51
CA TYR A 166 -6.55 9.49 -4.83
C TYR A 166 -5.27 8.85 -5.41
N PRO A 167 -4.33 8.31 -4.60
CA PRO A 167 -4.39 8.05 -3.16
C PRO A 167 -3.82 9.19 -2.26
N TRP A 168 -3.65 10.40 -2.78
CA TRP A 168 -3.02 11.51 -2.06
C TRP A 168 -4.05 12.38 -1.33
N ARG A 169 -5.19 12.65 -1.96
CA ARG A 169 -6.31 13.40 -1.37
C ARG A 169 -7.48 12.47 -1.08
N ASP A 170 -8.29 12.87 -0.11
CA ASP A 170 -9.43 12.13 0.43
C ASP A 170 -10.72 12.27 -0.39
N GLU A 171 -10.82 13.27 -1.26
CA GLU A 171 -12.01 13.51 -2.09
C GLU A 171 -11.95 12.74 -3.43
N VAL A 172 -13.06 12.07 -3.74
CA VAL A 172 -13.37 11.47 -5.03
C VAL A 172 -14.72 12.02 -5.51
N GLU A 173 -14.77 12.50 -6.75
CA GLU A 173 -16.00 12.93 -7.40
C GLU A 173 -16.38 11.96 -8.53
N ILE A 174 -17.65 11.60 -8.62
CA ILE A 174 -18.23 10.78 -9.67
C ILE A 174 -19.34 11.60 -10.34
N ALA A 175 -19.08 12.08 -11.56
CA ALA A 175 -20.02 12.87 -12.34
C ALA A 175 -20.70 12.01 -13.42
N VAL A 176 -22.01 12.21 -13.60
CA VAL A 176 -22.79 11.55 -14.65
C VAL A 176 -22.73 12.37 -15.94
N GLU A 177 -22.13 11.79 -16.99
CA GLU A 177 -21.98 12.38 -18.34
C GLU A 177 -23.03 11.83 -19.34
N SER A 178 -24.18 11.35 -18.85
CA SER A 178 -25.14 10.55 -19.63
C SER A 178 -26.46 11.24 -19.90
N ALA A 179 -26.95 11.10 -21.14
CA ALA A 179 -28.34 11.29 -21.53
C ALA A 179 -28.76 10.05 -22.35
N PRO A 180 -29.94 9.42 -22.13
CA PRO A 180 -31.09 9.82 -21.29
C PRO A 180 -30.91 9.54 -19.78
N GLN A 181 -31.97 9.77 -18.99
CA GLN A 181 -32.02 9.41 -17.57
C GLN A 181 -32.03 7.87 -17.39
N ILE A 182 -31.26 7.35 -16.44
CA ILE A 182 -31.06 5.91 -16.26
C ILE A 182 -31.22 5.53 -14.78
N ALA A 183 -32.14 4.62 -14.47
CA ALA A 183 -32.28 4.06 -13.13
C ALA A 183 -31.20 2.99 -12.89
N HIS A 184 -30.30 3.24 -11.95
CA HIS A 184 -29.22 2.30 -11.64
C HIS A 184 -28.69 2.50 -10.22
N THR A 185 -28.02 1.48 -9.67
CA THR A 185 -27.36 1.57 -8.36
C THR A 185 -25.87 1.80 -8.57
N LEU A 186 -25.29 2.80 -7.90
CA LEU A 186 -23.84 2.90 -7.75
C LEU A 186 -23.45 2.37 -6.37
N ALA A 187 -22.61 1.35 -6.33
CA ALA A 187 -22.08 0.78 -5.09
C ALA A 187 -20.62 1.22 -4.92
N LEU A 188 -20.36 2.13 -3.98
CA LEU A 188 -19.05 2.72 -3.75
C LEU A 188 -18.35 2.00 -2.60
N ARG A 189 -17.15 1.45 -2.80
CA ARG A 189 -16.41 0.81 -1.71
C ARG A 189 -16.07 1.80 -0.60
N LEU A 190 -16.40 1.48 0.64
CA LEU A 190 -15.89 2.18 1.81
C LEU A 190 -14.66 1.41 2.31
N PRO A 191 -13.43 1.89 2.08
CA PRO A 191 -12.23 1.11 2.40
C PRO A 191 -12.12 0.84 3.91
N GLU A 192 -11.67 -0.37 4.29
CA GLU A 192 -11.50 -0.76 5.70
C GLU A 192 -10.65 0.25 6.51
N TRP A 193 -9.64 0.85 5.87
CA TRP A 193 -8.77 1.82 6.53
C TRP A 193 -9.46 3.16 6.84
N CYS A 194 -10.63 3.44 6.29
CA CYS A 194 -11.36 4.69 6.47
C CYS A 194 -12.44 4.53 7.56
N SER A 195 -12.27 5.22 8.70
CA SER A 195 -13.17 5.10 9.85
C SER A 195 -14.39 6.02 9.81
N ALA A 196 -14.38 7.06 8.98
CA ALA A 196 -15.45 8.05 8.94
C ALA A 196 -15.70 8.54 7.50
N PRO A 197 -16.10 7.65 6.58
CA PRO A 197 -16.44 8.04 5.21
C PRO A 197 -17.65 8.97 5.20
N GLN A 198 -17.67 9.91 4.27
CA GLN A 198 -18.79 10.81 4.05
C GLN A 198 -19.15 10.82 2.56
N ALA A 199 -20.43 10.88 2.25
CA ALA A 199 -20.89 10.97 0.87
C ALA A 199 -22.03 11.97 0.74
N SER A 200 -22.09 12.63 -0.42
CA SER A 200 -23.21 13.46 -0.82
C SER A 200 -23.54 13.29 -2.28
N VAL A 201 -24.79 13.55 -2.62
CA VAL A 201 -25.31 13.53 -3.98
C VAL A 201 -25.91 14.88 -4.27
N ASN A 202 -25.36 15.60 -5.25
CA ASN A 202 -25.77 16.97 -5.59
C ASN A 202 -25.77 17.93 -4.38
N GLY A 203 -24.87 17.72 -3.42
CA GLY A 203 -24.76 18.51 -2.19
C GLY A 203 -25.56 17.95 -1.00
N GLU A 204 -26.52 17.05 -1.23
CA GLU A 204 -27.32 16.45 -0.17
C GLU A 204 -26.59 15.26 0.46
N PRO A 205 -26.37 15.23 1.78
CA PRO A 205 -25.71 14.12 2.46
C PRO A 205 -26.43 12.78 2.27
N VAL A 206 -25.66 11.70 2.14
CA VAL A 206 -26.17 10.33 2.08
C VAL A 206 -25.68 9.55 3.31
N ASN A 207 -26.57 8.76 3.91
CA ASN A 207 -26.19 7.87 5.01
C ASN A 207 -25.18 6.81 4.51
N CYS A 208 -23.99 6.80 5.10
CA CYS A 208 -22.87 5.95 4.68
C CYS A 208 -22.87 4.58 5.37
N GLU A 209 -24.03 3.94 5.53
CA GLU A 209 -24.12 2.59 6.10
C GLU A 209 -23.64 1.55 5.07
N PRO A 210 -22.53 0.83 5.33
CA PRO A 210 -21.99 -0.13 4.38
C PRO A 210 -22.80 -1.43 4.38
N ARG A 211 -23.13 -1.91 3.19
CA ARG A 211 -23.50 -3.31 2.97
C ARG A 211 -22.28 -4.05 2.45
N LYS A 212 -21.71 -4.95 3.28
CA LYS A 212 -20.47 -5.70 2.95
C LYS A 212 -19.34 -4.78 2.44
N GLY A 213 -19.13 -3.64 3.08
CA GLY A 213 -18.08 -2.69 2.68
C GLY A 213 -18.42 -1.79 1.48
N TYR A 214 -19.66 -1.77 0.99
CA TYR A 214 -20.09 -0.86 -0.10
C TYR A 214 -21.29 0.02 0.31
N LEU A 215 -21.18 1.30 0.02
CA LEU A 215 -22.28 2.27 0.07
C LEU A 215 -23.12 2.16 -1.21
N HIS A 216 -24.39 1.77 -1.09
CA HIS A 216 -25.29 1.60 -2.22
C HIS A 216 -26.16 2.85 -2.41
N ILE A 217 -26.05 3.49 -3.57
CA ILE A 217 -26.82 4.68 -3.95
C ILE A 217 -27.68 4.34 -5.16
N ARG A 218 -28.95 4.00 -4.92
CA ARG A 218 -29.92 3.69 -5.99
C ARG A 218 -30.69 4.95 -6.37
N ARG A 219 -30.59 5.37 -7.64
CA ARG A 219 -31.24 6.58 -8.15
C ARG A 219 -31.57 6.48 -9.63
N THR A 220 -32.39 7.41 -10.11
CA THR A 220 -32.48 7.75 -11.53
C THR A 220 -31.43 8.83 -11.82
N TRP A 221 -30.34 8.43 -12.46
CA TRP A 221 -29.20 9.28 -12.79
C TRP A 221 -29.49 10.10 -14.04
N ARG A 222 -29.14 11.38 -14.00
CA ARG A 222 -29.24 12.32 -15.12
C ARG A 222 -27.93 13.05 -15.34
N GLN A 223 -27.73 13.57 -16.55
CA GLN A 223 -26.58 14.41 -16.86
C GLN A 223 -26.43 15.54 -15.82
N GLY A 224 -25.20 15.70 -15.32
CA GLY A 224 -24.87 16.73 -14.33
C GLY A 224 -25.05 16.31 -12.87
N ASP A 225 -25.63 15.13 -12.59
CA ASP A 225 -25.59 14.57 -11.25
C ASP A 225 -24.15 14.30 -10.80
N ARG A 226 -23.87 14.58 -9.53
CA ARG A 226 -22.55 14.38 -8.92
C ARG A 226 -22.67 13.64 -7.60
N VAL A 227 -21.85 12.61 -7.44
CA VAL A 227 -21.57 12.00 -6.14
C VAL A 227 -20.22 12.51 -5.67
N LYS A 228 -20.16 13.02 -4.45
CA LYS A 228 -18.90 13.31 -3.76
C LYS A 228 -18.71 12.29 -2.66
N LEU A 229 -17.54 11.68 -2.61
CA LEU A 229 -17.12 10.75 -1.58
C LEU A 229 -15.86 11.31 -0.92
N SER A 230 -15.92 11.54 0.37
CA SER A 230 -14.76 11.88 1.21
C SER A 230 -14.35 10.65 2.01
N LEU A 231 -13.08 10.27 1.87
CA LEU A 231 -12.45 9.16 2.56
C LEU A 231 -11.29 9.69 3.42
N PRO A 232 -11.54 10.26 4.62
CA PRO A 232 -10.51 10.92 5.41
C PRO A 232 -9.24 10.08 5.59
N MET A 233 -8.12 10.56 5.04
CA MET A 233 -6.82 9.87 5.02
C MET A 233 -5.96 10.26 6.23
N GLN A 234 -6.41 9.86 7.42
CA GLN A 234 -5.62 10.03 8.63
C GLN A 234 -4.35 9.16 8.58
N VAL A 235 -3.25 9.68 9.12
CA VAL A 235 -2.04 8.87 9.33
C VAL A 235 -2.32 7.92 10.50
N ARG A 236 -2.14 6.62 10.24
CA ARG A 236 -2.40 5.55 11.19
C ARG A 236 -1.10 4.85 11.56
N ARG A 237 -0.98 4.57 12.86
CA ARG A 237 -0.09 3.54 13.40
C ARG A 237 -0.78 2.19 13.23
N VAL A 238 -0.10 1.24 12.60
CA VAL A 238 -0.60 -0.11 12.36
C VAL A 238 0.27 -1.09 13.13
N TYR A 239 -0.38 -1.93 13.92
CA TYR A 239 0.25 -2.96 14.74
C TYR A 239 -0.05 -4.34 14.19
N GLY A 240 0.93 -5.23 14.27
CA GLY A 240 0.75 -6.64 13.91
C GLY A 240 -0.11 -7.39 14.92
N HIS A 241 -0.80 -8.43 14.45
CA HIS A 241 -1.39 -9.44 15.32
C HIS A 241 -0.32 -10.01 16.30
N PRO A 242 -0.63 -10.27 17.59
CA PRO A 242 0.38 -10.71 18.57
C PRO A 242 1.17 -11.98 18.21
N GLN A 243 0.60 -12.83 17.34
CA GLN A 243 1.29 -14.04 16.86
C GLN A 243 2.37 -13.74 15.80
N LEU A 244 2.41 -12.53 15.24
CA LEU A 244 3.46 -12.09 14.31
C LEU A 244 4.71 -11.71 15.09
N ARG A 245 5.49 -12.72 15.49
CA ARG A 245 6.69 -12.57 16.34
C ARG A 245 7.67 -11.49 15.88
N ASN A 246 7.85 -11.33 14.56
CA ASN A 246 8.82 -10.38 13.98
C ASN A 246 8.38 -8.91 14.12
N LEU A 247 7.13 -8.69 14.56
CA LEU A 247 6.51 -7.37 14.71
C LEU A 247 6.33 -6.97 16.17
N ALA A 248 6.73 -7.81 17.13
CA ALA A 248 6.64 -7.49 18.55
C ALA A 248 7.40 -6.19 18.85
N GLY A 249 6.72 -5.22 19.49
CA GLY A 249 7.27 -3.90 19.78
C GLY A 249 7.50 -3.01 18.56
N LYS A 250 6.99 -3.39 17.38
CA LYS A 250 7.14 -2.62 16.15
C LYS A 250 5.80 -2.04 15.67
N VAL A 251 5.90 -0.93 14.95
CA VAL A 251 4.79 -0.21 14.34
C VAL A 251 5.10 0.08 12.87
N ALA A 252 4.09 0.01 12.03
CA ALA A 252 4.14 0.48 10.64
C ALA A 252 3.24 1.71 10.47
N ILE A 253 3.58 2.57 9.53
CA ILE A 253 2.82 3.80 9.25
C ILE A 253 2.04 3.65 7.96
N GLN A 254 0.75 3.96 8.01
CA GLN A 254 -0.16 3.91 6.87
C GLN A 254 -0.92 5.23 6.74
N ARG A 255 -1.10 5.72 5.51
CA ARG A 255 -2.03 6.83 5.20
C ARG A 255 -2.84 6.48 3.96
N GLY A 256 -4.17 6.41 4.12
CA GLY A 256 -5.02 5.87 3.05
C GLY A 256 -4.62 4.44 2.71
N PRO A 257 -4.48 4.08 1.41
CA PRO A 257 -4.04 2.75 0.99
C PRO A 257 -2.51 2.55 1.03
N LEU A 258 -1.74 3.60 1.33
CA LEU A 258 -0.29 3.61 1.23
C LEU A 258 0.38 3.24 2.55
N ILE A 259 1.23 2.21 2.50
CA ILE A 259 2.21 1.91 3.54
C ILE A 259 3.42 2.79 3.34
N TYR A 260 4.01 3.25 4.44
CA TYR A 260 5.20 4.09 4.46
C TYR A 260 6.40 3.34 5.02
N CYS A 261 7.60 3.76 4.63
CA CYS A 261 8.86 3.22 5.12
C CYS A 261 9.88 4.33 5.41
N LEU A 262 10.90 3.98 6.19
CA LEU A 262 12.14 4.75 6.29
C LEU A 262 13.13 4.26 5.24
N GLU A 263 13.83 5.18 4.59
CA GLU A 263 15.04 4.89 3.81
C GLU A 263 16.25 5.58 4.43
N GLU A 264 17.43 4.98 4.25
CA GLU A 264 18.72 5.52 4.66
C GLU A 264 18.95 6.94 4.14
N ALA A 265 18.54 7.21 2.90
CA ALA A 265 18.71 8.51 2.25
C ALA A 265 18.08 9.69 3.01
N ASP A 266 17.02 9.45 3.81
CA ASP A 266 16.38 10.50 4.61
C ASP A 266 16.69 10.41 6.11
N ASN A 267 17.11 9.24 6.58
CA ASN A 267 17.16 8.95 8.01
C ASN A 267 18.56 8.54 8.51
N GLY A 268 19.55 8.42 7.63
CA GLY A 268 20.89 7.93 7.91
C GLY A 268 20.97 6.39 7.94
N THR A 269 22.18 5.86 8.06
CA THR A 269 22.47 4.41 8.18
C THR A 269 21.91 3.83 9.48
N GLU A 270 21.99 2.51 9.65
CA GLU A 270 21.61 1.80 10.87
C GLU A 270 20.16 2.07 11.30
N LEU A 271 19.23 1.91 10.36
CA LEU A 271 17.80 2.11 10.61
C LEU A 271 17.28 1.19 11.72
N HIS A 272 17.98 0.10 12.02
CA HIS A 272 17.68 -0.78 13.16
C HIS A 272 17.75 -0.06 14.52
N ASN A 273 18.55 1.02 14.63
CA ASN A 273 18.70 1.86 15.82
C ASN A 273 17.71 3.03 15.90
N VAL A 274 16.80 3.16 14.93
CA VAL A 274 15.77 4.21 14.90
C VAL A 274 14.48 3.75 15.58
N TRP A 275 13.93 4.65 16.40
CA TRP A 275 12.71 4.46 17.19
C TRP A 275 11.71 5.58 16.90
N LEU A 276 10.43 5.22 16.76
CA LEU A 276 9.34 6.19 16.70
C LEU A 276 8.82 6.46 18.11
N ASN A 277 8.60 7.74 18.45
CA ASN A 277 7.96 8.08 19.72
C ASN A 277 6.44 7.81 19.62
N ALA A 278 5.87 7.12 20.61
CA ALA A 278 4.45 6.75 20.66
C ALA A 278 3.52 7.96 20.54
N ASP A 279 3.89 9.08 21.18
CA ASP A 279 3.10 10.31 21.20
C ASP A 279 3.40 11.27 20.03
N SER A 280 4.27 10.87 19.09
CA SER A 280 4.61 11.77 17.98
C SER A 280 3.41 12.01 17.05
N ARG A 281 3.23 13.28 16.69
CA ARG A 281 2.31 13.71 15.65
C ARG A 281 2.99 13.64 14.29
N PHE A 282 2.21 13.32 13.27
CA PHE A 282 2.67 13.29 11.89
C PHE A 282 2.34 14.61 11.18
N SER A 283 3.33 15.20 10.53
CA SER A 283 3.12 16.26 9.54
C SER A 283 3.19 15.68 8.14
N LEU A 284 2.35 16.22 7.24
CA LEU A 284 2.35 15.87 5.83
C LEU A 284 3.30 16.81 5.11
N ILE A 285 4.11 16.25 4.21
CA ILE A 285 5.07 17.02 3.41
C ILE A 285 4.84 16.70 1.94
N GLU A 286 4.64 17.74 1.14
CA GLU A 286 4.59 17.58 -0.30
C GLU A 286 5.99 17.24 -0.82
N GLY A 287 6.10 16.14 -1.57
CA GLY A 287 7.38 15.70 -2.12
C GLY A 287 7.88 16.63 -3.21
N THR A 288 9.20 16.78 -3.29
CA THR A 288 9.89 17.51 -4.36
C THR A 288 10.62 16.53 -5.28
N ASP A 289 11.04 17.01 -6.45
CA ASP A 289 11.91 16.28 -7.39
C ASP A 289 11.33 14.89 -7.73
N LEU A 290 12.04 13.81 -7.37
CA LEU A 290 11.65 12.42 -7.57
C LEU A 290 10.30 12.06 -6.89
N PHE A 291 9.94 12.78 -5.83
CA PHE A 291 8.70 12.61 -5.10
C PHE A 291 7.63 13.65 -5.44
N SER A 292 7.82 14.45 -6.49
CA SER A 292 6.81 15.40 -6.96
C SER A 292 5.44 14.73 -7.14
N GLY A 293 4.40 15.36 -6.61
CA GLY A 293 3.02 14.86 -6.60
C GLY A 293 2.74 13.74 -5.59
N LYS A 294 3.67 13.45 -4.67
CA LYS A 294 3.51 12.47 -3.59
C LYS A 294 3.52 13.15 -2.23
N ILE A 295 2.94 12.49 -1.23
CA ILE A 295 2.93 12.97 0.16
C ILE A 295 3.88 12.11 0.99
N LEU A 296 4.88 12.76 1.60
CA LEU A 296 5.77 12.21 2.62
C LEU A 296 5.21 12.52 4.01
N LEU A 297 5.71 11.82 5.03
CA LEU A 297 5.36 12.06 6.42
C LEU A 297 6.60 12.40 7.24
N GLN A 298 6.47 13.30 8.20
CA GLN A 298 7.49 13.53 9.22
C GLN A 298 6.92 13.33 10.62
N ALA A 299 7.73 12.75 11.51
CA ALA A 299 7.40 12.59 12.92
C ALA A 299 8.65 12.70 13.80
N GLY A 300 8.43 12.93 15.09
CA GLY A 300 9.48 12.86 16.09
C GLY A 300 9.81 11.41 16.44
N GLY A 301 11.09 11.08 16.45
CA GLY A 301 11.60 9.81 16.94
C GLY A 301 12.90 10.03 17.71
N ALA A 302 13.63 8.94 17.88
CA ALA A 302 14.95 8.94 18.47
C ALA A 302 15.84 7.91 17.76
N ARG A 303 17.14 8.13 17.83
CA ARG A 303 18.17 7.20 17.38
C ARG A 303 19.01 6.81 18.56
N LEU A 304 19.27 5.51 18.70
CA LEU A 304 20.29 5.04 19.63
C LEU A 304 21.66 5.28 18.99
N GLN A 305 22.38 6.28 19.51
CA GLN A 305 23.67 6.69 18.99
C GLN A 305 24.79 6.02 19.79
N HIS A 306 25.71 5.38 19.08
CA HIS A 306 26.84 4.67 19.64
C HIS A 306 28.15 5.35 19.26
N THR A 307 29.12 5.36 20.17
CA THR A 307 30.50 5.69 19.82
C THR A 307 31.13 4.46 19.18
N HIS A 308 31.33 4.48 17.87
CA HIS A 308 32.04 3.42 17.16
C HIS A 308 33.54 3.51 17.48
N SER A 309 34.00 2.68 18.41
CA SER A 309 35.42 2.37 18.58
C SER A 309 35.66 0.93 18.15
N GLU A 310 36.69 0.68 17.34
CA GLU A 310 37.09 -0.69 16.96
C GLU A 310 37.53 -1.52 18.19
N GLU A 311 37.88 -0.85 19.29
CA GLU A 311 38.24 -1.46 20.57
C GLU A 311 37.02 -1.69 21.48
N ALA A 312 35.82 -1.27 21.09
CA ALA A 312 34.63 -1.45 21.89
C ALA A 312 34.28 -2.94 22.03
N ALA A 313 33.95 -3.35 23.26
CA ALA A 313 33.52 -4.73 23.53
C ALA A 313 32.21 -5.06 22.79
N LEU A 314 32.11 -6.27 22.25
CA LEU A 314 30.92 -6.76 21.54
C LEU A 314 29.69 -6.90 22.46
N TYR A 315 29.91 -7.20 23.74
CA TYR A 315 28.86 -7.36 24.75
C TYR A 315 29.16 -6.47 25.95
N GLN A 316 28.13 -5.76 26.45
CA GLN A 316 28.20 -4.95 27.66
C GLN A 316 27.15 -5.45 28.65
N TYR A 317 27.53 -5.54 29.93
CA TYR A 317 26.65 -6.01 31.00
C TYR A 317 25.89 -4.83 31.63
N ASP A 318 24.60 -5.04 31.91
CA ASP A 318 23.74 -4.18 32.73
C ASP A 318 23.55 -2.72 32.23
N ARG A 319 24.04 -2.38 31.03
CA ARG A 319 23.93 -1.05 30.44
C ARG A 319 23.67 -1.15 28.93
N VAL A 320 22.71 -0.36 28.45
CA VAL A 320 22.50 -0.20 27.01
C VAL A 320 23.66 0.63 26.46
N PRO A 321 24.43 0.13 25.49
CA PRO A 321 25.47 0.93 24.87
C PRO A 321 24.84 2.09 24.10
N GLY A 322 25.40 3.29 24.25
CA GLY A 322 24.93 4.48 23.54
C GLY A 322 23.89 5.31 24.28
N GLN A 323 23.47 6.40 23.66
CA GLN A 323 22.47 7.32 24.19
C GLN A 323 21.39 7.56 23.13
N LEU A 324 20.15 7.72 23.57
CA LEU A 324 19.07 8.09 22.66
C LEU A 324 19.14 9.58 22.37
N GLU A 325 19.31 9.90 21.11
CA GLU A 325 19.28 11.28 20.61
C GLU A 325 17.98 11.51 19.84
N PRO A 326 17.27 12.63 20.08
CA PRO A 326 16.09 12.98 19.30
C PRO A 326 16.43 13.09 17.81
N GLN A 327 15.63 12.43 16.97
CA GLN A 327 15.76 12.50 15.52
C GLN A 327 14.40 12.82 14.90
N ARG A 328 14.40 13.70 13.89
CA ARG A 328 13.24 13.84 13.02
C ARG A 328 13.26 12.73 11.97
N LEU A 329 12.20 11.93 11.94
CA LEU A 329 12.05 10.82 11.00
C LEU A 329 11.28 11.28 9.78
N THR A 330 11.74 10.90 8.60
CA THR A 330 11.06 11.15 7.33
C THR A 330 10.68 9.82 6.69
N PHE A 331 9.40 9.70 6.37
CA PHE A 331 8.80 8.52 5.78
C PHE A 331 8.36 8.82 4.35
N ILE A 332 8.66 7.89 3.45
CA ILE A 332 8.17 7.92 2.08
C ILE A 332 7.15 6.79 1.86
N PRO A 333 6.23 6.91 0.88
CA PRO A 333 5.41 5.77 0.48
C PRO A 333 6.30 4.60 0.09
N TRP A 334 6.09 3.42 0.67
CA TRP A 334 7.00 2.29 0.53
C TRP A 334 7.21 1.91 -0.93
N PHE A 335 6.18 1.99 -1.79
CA PHE A 335 6.34 1.71 -3.22
C PHE A 335 7.41 2.60 -3.92
N SER A 336 7.76 3.74 -3.31
CA SER A 336 8.73 4.70 -3.85
C SER A 336 10.18 4.40 -3.47
N TRP A 337 10.43 3.40 -2.61
CA TRP A 337 11.78 3.03 -2.17
C TRP A 337 12.68 2.55 -3.31
N ALA A 338 14.00 2.53 -3.09
CA ALA A 338 15.04 2.12 -4.04
C ALA A 338 14.99 2.85 -5.40
N ASN A 339 14.54 4.10 -5.41
CA ASN A 339 14.63 5.01 -6.57
C ASN A 339 15.74 6.06 -6.41
N ARG A 340 16.48 6.08 -5.28
CA ARG A 340 17.55 7.04 -4.96
C ARG A 340 18.93 6.41 -4.80
N GLY A 341 19.09 5.16 -5.22
CA GLY A 341 20.31 4.37 -5.02
C GLY A 341 20.12 3.25 -4.01
N GLU A 342 21.22 2.57 -3.71
CA GLU A 342 21.27 1.51 -2.71
C GLU A 342 21.32 2.11 -1.29
N GLY A 343 20.56 1.55 -0.36
CA GLY A 343 20.57 1.94 1.05
C GLY A 343 19.68 1.05 1.90
N GLU A 344 19.73 1.23 3.22
CA GLU A 344 18.81 0.57 4.15
C GLU A 344 17.35 1.02 3.95
N MET A 345 16.42 0.11 4.20
CA MET A 345 14.99 0.41 4.21
C MET A 345 14.28 -0.45 5.26
N ARG A 346 13.28 0.11 5.96
CA ARG A 346 12.38 -0.67 6.82
C ARG A 346 10.97 -0.08 6.91
N ILE A 347 9.97 -0.96 6.93
CA ILE A 347 8.56 -0.60 7.19
C ILE A 347 8.25 -0.63 8.68
N TRP A 348 8.67 -1.71 9.36
CA TRP A 348 8.37 -1.94 10.76
C TRP A 348 9.47 -1.37 11.65
N ILE A 349 9.13 -0.35 12.44
CA ILE A 349 10.04 0.44 13.26
C ILE A 349 9.74 0.17 14.73
N SER A 350 10.76 0.14 15.58
CA SER A 350 10.56 0.04 17.02
C SER A 350 9.79 1.26 17.53
N GLU A 351 8.79 1.07 18.39
CA GLU A 351 8.04 2.16 19.02
C GLU A 351 8.38 2.24 20.51
N ARG A 352 8.44 3.46 21.05
CA ARG A 352 8.66 3.71 22.47
C ARG A 352 7.81 4.84 23.01
#